data_AF-A0AAD1W010-F1
#
_entry.id   AF-A0AAD1W010-F1
#
_cell.length_a   1.000
_cell.length_b   1.000
_cell.length_c   1.000
_cell.angle_alpha   90.00
_cell.angle_beta   90.00
_cell.angle_gamma   90.00
#
_symmetry.space_group_name_H-M   'P 1'
#
loop_
_entity.id
_entity.type
_entity.pdbx_description
1 polymer ?
#
loop_
_entity_poly.entity_id
_entity_poly.type
_entity_poly.pdbx_seq_one_letter_code
_entity_poly.pdbx_strand_id
1 'polypeptide(L)'
;MEGKGRKREPEGSLDCINVEFEYDDADRATAELAELYSYTEEPELRLNQKCFEEAFTSQVKNIRWTSLSSAQHRTHIMRLLDDLEVVNREKRLSAARAILYLAQGVFGECDSEADVIHWSRYNCFLLYQMGTFAAFLELLNMEIANSQACSSALRKPALSLADSTELRVILSVKYLLVETIRQELESDDSEWNVQRETFRAELAFPVHSDEPFAHLLFTMVTKFCSGHSPHFPMKKVLLLLWKVILFTLGGFSELQKMKEKKRSELGLPPLPEDSIQVMKNMRAMSPLSYGIELGEQQKRGRRSRRDSLDLYNEKDPFKSEEPSGPEEEENEDTDNIMDTEADMQERDLISQPLINLRNNTERVSFPRGLPWAPKVREKDIENFLEMSRHKFIGFTLGHDTDTLVGLPRPIHESVKTLKQHKYISISDIQTKKEMELEQCPILLGEEEVEETPCECLYRAMLLNIPHYMIALLKILLAAAPTSKAKTDSINILADVLPEEMPITVLESMKLGIDVNRHKEIIVKTVSAILLLLLKHLKLNHIYQFEFMSQHLVFANCIPLILKFFNQNIMSYICAKNRWEW
;
A
#
# COMPACT_ATOMS: atom_id res chain seq x y z
N MET A 1 -14.22 -10.86 -66.30
CA MET A 1 -13.36 -11.49 -65.28
C MET A 1 -14.17 -11.58 -63.99
N GLU A 2 -13.93 -12.59 -63.15
CA GLU A 2 -14.80 -12.93 -62.02
C GLU A 2 -14.77 -11.89 -60.90
N GLY A 3 -15.95 -11.61 -60.31
CA GLY A 3 -16.05 -11.02 -58.99
C GLY A 3 -16.04 -12.10 -57.92
N LYS A 4 -14.93 -12.25 -57.20
CA LYS A 4 -14.86 -12.95 -55.89
C LYS A 4 -14.26 -11.99 -54.87
N GLY A 5 -14.95 -11.83 -53.75
CA GLY A 5 -14.68 -10.73 -52.82
C GLY A 5 -13.65 -11.05 -51.73
N ARG A 6 -13.18 -9.99 -51.08
CA ARG A 6 -12.74 -10.06 -49.68
C ARG A 6 -13.80 -9.35 -48.83
N LYS A 7 -14.51 -10.10 -47.97
CA LYS A 7 -15.14 -9.49 -46.80
C LYS A 7 -14.02 -8.87 -45.96
N ARG A 8 -14.25 -7.68 -45.41
CA ARG A 8 -13.41 -7.20 -44.30
C ARG A 8 -13.79 -7.99 -43.07
N GLU A 9 -12.80 -8.55 -42.39
CA GLU A 9 -12.96 -9.01 -41.02
C GLU A 9 -13.08 -7.78 -40.11
N PRO A 10 -13.93 -7.81 -39.07
CA PRO A 10 -13.97 -6.74 -38.09
C PRO A 10 -12.76 -6.86 -37.15
N GLU A 11 -11.73 -6.07 -37.41
CA GLU A 11 -10.64 -5.85 -36.44
C GLU A 11 -11.21 -5.26 -35.15
N GLY A 12 -10.67 -5.68 -34.00
CA GLY A 12 -11.04 -5.12 -32.70
C GLY A 12 -12.15 -5.85 -31.96
N SER A 13 -11.90 -7.11 -31.58
CA SER A 13 -12.25 -7.47 -30.21
C SER A 13 -11.59 -6.45 -29.28
N LEU A 14 -12.31 -5.95 -28.26
CA LEU A 14 -11.62 -5.34 -27.13
C LEU A 14 -10.97 -6.48 -26.36
N ASP A 15 -9.73 -6.80 -26.76
CA ASP A 15 -8.86 -7.68 -26.00
C ASP A 15 -8.71 -7.06 -24.61
N CYS A 16 -9.41 -7.66 -23.65
CA CYS A 16 -9.42 -7.19 -22.28
C CYS A 16 -8.00 -7.35 -21.76
N ILE A 17 -7.28 -6.23 -21.66
CA ILE A 17 -5.87 -6.17 -21.26
C ILE A 17 -5.75 -6.95 -19.95
N ASN A 18 -5.14 -8.15 -20.01
CA ASN A 18 -4.82 -8.91 -18.81
C ASN A 18 -3.74 -8.11 -18.10
N VAL A 19 -4.15 -7.27 -17.14
CA VAL A 19 -3.23 -6.56 -16.27
C VAL A 19 -2.62 -7.59 -15.33
N GLU A 20 -1.42 -8.01 -15.68
CA GLU A 20 -0.54 -8.72 -14.77
C GLU A 20 -0.16 -7.76 -13.63
N PHE A 21 -0.23 -8.23 -12.40
CA PHE A 21 -0.01 -7.41 -11.20
C PHE A 21 0.90 -8.15 -10.22
N GLU A 22 2.10 -7.62 -10.05
CA GLU A 22 3.10 -8.15 -9.12
C GLU A 22 2.73 -7.70 -7.69
N TYR A 23 2.03 -8.57 -6.94
CA TYR A 23 1.65 -8.32 -5.55
C TYR A 23 2.85 -8.44 -4.60
N ASP A 24 3.73 -7.44 -4.58
CA ASP A 24 4.88 -7.37 -3.65
C ASP A 24 4.87 -6.09 -2.80
N ASP A 25 5.72 -6.06 -1.76
CA ASP A 25 5.86 -4.96 -0.81
C ASP A 25 6.64 -3.74 -1.38
N ALA A 26 7.33 -3.92 -2.51
CA ALA A 26 8.05 -2.87 -3.25
C ALA A 26 8.06 -3.16 -4.75
N ASP A 27 8.34 -2.15 -5.56
CA ASP A 27 8.49 -2.27 -7.01
C ASP A 27 9.97 -2.54 -7.38
N ARG A 28 10.28 -2.69 -8.68
CA ARG A 28 11.65 -2.90 -9.15
C ARG A 28 12.52 -1.68 -8.89
N ALA A 29 13.84 -1.88 -8.70
CA ALA A 29 14.77 -0.80 -8.36
C ALA A 29 14.69 0.42 -9.30
N THR A 30 14.47 0.21 -10.60
CA THR A 30 14.26 1.29 -11.59
C THR A 30 12.96 2.07 -11.35
N ALA A 31 11.84 1.39 -11.05
CA ALA A 31 10.57 2.01 -10.72
C ALA A 31 10.62 2.76 -9.38
N GLU A 32 11.30 2.20 -8.38
CA GLU A 32 11.52 2.85 -7.07
C GLU A 32 12.41 4.11 -7.18
N LEU A 33 13.46 4.07 -8.02
CA LEU A 33 14.24 5.26 -8.39
C LEU A 33 13.39 6.30 -9.12
N ALA A 34 12.53 5.85 -10.04
CA ALA A 34 11.62 6.75 -10.74
C ALA A 34 10.62 7.42 -9.79
N GLU A 35 10.06 6.73 -8.78
CA GLU A 35 9.12 7.33 -7.82
C GLU A 35 9.78 8.42 -6.95
N LEU A 36 11.06 8.22 -6.58
CA LEU A 36 11.84 9.20 -5.83
C LEU A 36 11.95 10.55 -6.56
N TYR A 37 12.27 10.52 -7.86
CA TYR A 37 12.50 11.73 -8.66
C TYR A 37 11.23 12.26 -9.35
N SER A 38 11.19 13.57 -9.57
CA SER A 38 10.17 14.25 -10.38
C SER A 38 10.80 14.70 -11.71
N TYR A 39 10.04 14.80 -12.80
CA TYR A 39 10.59 15.17 -14.10
C TYR A 39 11.13 16.61 -14.17
N THR A 40 10.78 17.44 -13.19
CA THR A 40 11.33 18.78 -12.96
C THR A 40 12.68 18.80 -12.21
N GLU A 41 13.12 17.66 -11.67
CA GLU A 41 14.42 17.52 -10.97
C GLU A 41 15.58 17.09 -11.90
N GLU A 42 15.31 16.82 -13.19
CA GLU A 42 16.32 16.50 -14.23
C GLU A 42 17.58 17.40 -14.21
N PRO A 43 17.48 18.75 -14.15
CA PRO A 43 18.68 19.60 -14.10
C PRO A 43 19.47 19.46 -12.79
N GLU A 44 18.85 19.04 -11.68
CA GLU A 44 19.56 18.82 -10.41
C GLU A 44 20.49 17.60 -10.50
N LEU A 45 20.12 16.56 -11.26
CA LEU A 45 20.97 15.37 -11.49
C LEU A 45 22.30 15.75 -12.16
N ARG A 46 22.26 16.59 -13.20
CA ARG A 46 23.47 17.10 -13.87
C ARG A 46 24.27 18.06 -12.99
N LEU A 47 23.64 18.70 -12.01
CA LEU A 47 24.33 19.53 -11.03
C LEU A 47 25.04 18.68 -9.97
N ASN A 48 24.44 17.57 -9.53
CA ASN A 48 25.08 16.60 -8.64
C ASN A 48 26.37 16.02 -9.23
N GLN A 49 26.32 15.62 -10.51
CA GLN A 49 27.48 15.17 -11.28
C GLN A 49 28.60 16.22 -11.26
N LYS A 50 28.29 17.49 -11.57
CA LYS A 50 29.30 18.58 -11.56
C LYS A 50 29.91 18.82 -10.19
N CYS A 51 29.09 18.84 -9.13
CA CYS A 51 29.59 18.97 -7.76
C CYS A 51 30.59 17.86 -7.40
N PHE A 52 30.34 16.62 -7.84
CA PHE A 52 31.28 15.52 -7.70
C PHE A 52 32.53 15.71 -8.57
N GLU A 53 32.38 16.00 -9.87
CA GLU A 53 33.49 16.19 -10.80
C GLU A 53 34.45 17.31 -10.36
N GLU A 54 33.95 18.43 -9.85
CA GLU A 54 34.75 19.54 -9.31
C GLU A 54 35.54 19.12 -8.06
N ALA A 55 34.87 18.47 -7.10
CA ALA A 55 35.53 17.96 -5.88
C ALA A 55 36.59 16.89 -6.21
N PHE A 56 36.27 15.96 -7.13
CA PHE A 56 37.11 14.82 -7.50
C PHE A 56 38.32 15.23 -8.36
N THR A 57 38.11 16.06 -9.40
CA THR A 57 39.17 16.54 -10.31
C THR A 57 40.21 17.40 -9.59
N SER A 58 39.84 18.04 -8.48
CA SER A 58 40.80 18.75 -7.63
C SER A 58 41.83 17.84 -6.97
N GLN A 59 41.53 16.53 -6.84
CA GLN A 59 42.32 15.54 -6.10
C GLN A 59 43.00 14.53 -7.03
N VAL A 60 42.32 14.08 -8.09
CA VAL A 60 42.82 13.05 -9.01
C VAL A 60 42.53 13.48 -10.46
N LYS A 61 43.55 13.41 -11.32
CA LYS A 61 43.43 13.75 -12.75
C LYS A 61 43.37 12.49 -13.60
N ASN A 62 42.37 12.42 -14.47
CA ASN A 62 42.21 11.39 -15.52
C ASN A 62 42.12 9.93 -15.03
N ILE A 63 41.50 9.69 -13.87
CA ILE A 63 41.12 8.35 -13.38
C ILE A 63 39.60 8.34 -13.19
N ARG A 64 38.92 7.22 -13.43
CA ARG A 64 37.48 7.03 -13.20
C ARG A 64 37.21 6.55 -11.76
N TRP A 65 36.10 6.93 -11.14
CA TRP A 65 35.65 6.34 -9.86
C TRP A 65 35.65 4.81 -9.94
N THR A 66 35.07 4.27 -11.01
CA THR A 66 34.97 2.82 -11.29
C THR A 66 36.32 2.08 -11.37
N SER A 67 37.45 2.80 -11.41
CA SER A 67 38.82 2.25 -11.49
C SER A 67 39.67 2.46 -10.23
N LEU A 68 39.09 2.99 -9.15
CA LEU A 68 39.77 3.19 -7.87
C LEU A 68 39.69 1.95 -6.96
N SER A 69 40.63 1.87 -6.02
CA SER A 69 40.58 0.86 -4.94
C SER A 69 39.63 1.28 -3.80
N SER A 70 39.10 0.31 -3.04
CA SER A 70 38.23 0.59 -1.88
C SER A 70 38.88 1.55 -0.86
N ALA A 71 40.20 1.47 -0.65
CA ALA A 71 40.91 2.41 0.23
C ALA A 71 40.87 3.86 -0.30
N GLN A 72 40.95 4.05 -1.62
CA GLN A 72 40.78 5.37 -2.25
C GLN A 72 39.32 5.83 -2.16
N HIS A 73 38.33 4.96 -2.43
CA HIS A 73 36.91 5.29 -2.25
C HIS A 73 36.62 5.79 -0.82
N ARG A 74 37.08 5.07 0.21
CA ARG A 74 36.96 5.48 1.62
C ARG A 74 37.62 6.84 1.88
N THR A 75 38.82 7.06 1.35
CA THR A 75 39.56 8.34 1.48
C THR A 75 38.82 9.51 0.83
N HIS A 76 38.17 9.31 -0.32
CA HIS A 76 37.38 10.34 -0.98
C HIS A 76 36.06 10.62 -0.25
N ILE A 77 35.37 9.57 0.25
CA ILE A 77 34.14 9.72 1.03
C ILE A 77 34.41 10.47 2.34
N MET A 78 35.48 10.13 3.07
CA MET A 78 35.87 10.85 4.30
C MET A 78 36.02 12.36 4.04
N ARG A 79 36.70 12.76 2.96
CA ARG A 79 36.83 14.19 2.59
C ARG A 79 35.50 14.86 2.24
N LEU A 80 34.59 14.15 1.58
CA LEU A 80 33.26 14.67 1.30
C LEU A 80 32.42 14.82 2.58
N LEU A 81 32.66 14.00 3.62
CA LEU A 81 32.07 14.16 4.94
C LEU A 81 32.72 15.35 5.70
N ASP A 82 34.04 15.51 5.64
CA ASP A 82 34.74 16.70 6.18
C ASP A 82 34.15 18.00 5.59
N ASP A 83 33.88 18.03 4.28
CA ASP A 83 33.25 19.17 3.60
C ASP A 83 31.75 19.37 3.96
N LEU A 84 31.07 18.43 4.62
CA LEU A 84 29.73 18.63 5.18
C LEU A 84 29.73 19.43 6.49
N GLU A 85 30.77 19.30 7.30
CA GLU A 85 30.91 20.03 8.58
C GLU A 85 31.21 21.53 8.37
N VAL A 86 31.53 21.93 7.13
CA VAL A 86 31.90 23.30 6.76
C VAL A 86 30.73 24.26 6.92
N VAL A 87 30.95 25.33 7.70
CA VAL A 87 29.98 26.40 8.03
C VAL A 87 29.37 27.09 6.79
N ASN A 88 30.04 27.05 5.64
CA ASN A 88 29.50 27.60 4.39
C ASN A 88 28.44 26.65 3.78
N ARG A 89 27.18 27.08 3.84
CA ARG A 89 25.99 26.40 3.29
C ARG A 89 26.16 25.95 1.83
N GLU A 90 26.77 26.75 0.96
CA GLU A 90 26.96 26.41 -0.46
C GLU A 90 27.97 25.26 -0.65
N LYS A 91 29.08 25.26 0.10
CA LYS A 91 30.08 24.18 0.07
C LYS A 91 29.48 22.87 0.56
N ARG A 92 28.80 22.91 1.71
CA ARG A 92 28.12 21.78 2.31
C ARG A 92 27.05 21.19 1.38
N LEU A 93 26.27 22.04 0.70
CA LEU A 93 25.32 21.57 -0.31
C LEU A 93 26.02 20.95 -1.53
N SER A 94 27.16 21.48 -1.97
CA SER A 94 27.97 20.87 -3.03
C SER A 94 28.48 19.47 -2.63
N ALA A 95 29.01 19.32 -1.42
CA ALA A 95 29.45 18.02 -0.88
C ALA A 95 28.28 17.03 -0.72
N ALA A 96 27.13 17.48 -0.21
CA ALA A 96 25.93 16.66 -0.11
C ALA A 96 25.41 16.20 -1.49
N ARG A 97 25.51 17.06 -2.51
CA ARG A 97 25.21 16.72 -3.91
C ARG A 97 26.21 15.74 -4.53
N ALA A 98 27.50 15.86 -4.20
CA ALA A 98 28.51 14.91 -4.64
C ALA A 98 28.29 13.51 -4.02
N ILE A 99 27.92 13.45 -2.73
CA ILE A 99 27.52 12.20 -2.05
C ILE A 99 26.22 11.63 -2.67
N LEU A 100 25.27 12.48 -3.05
CA LEU A 100 24.07 12.04 -3.76
C LEU A 100 24.41 11.43 -5.13
N TYR A 101 25.35 12.01 -5.90
CA TYR A 101 25.80 11.42 -7.17
C TYR A 101 26.48 10.04 -6.99
N LEU A 102 27.23 9.85 -5.90
CA LEU A 102 27.77 8.53 -5.54
C LEU A 102 26.65 7.53 -5.23
N ALA A 103 25.67 7.90 -4.41
CA ALA A 103 24.51 7.05 -4.11
C ALA A 103 23.65 6.76 -5.35
N GLN A 104 23.61 7.69 -6.32
CA GLN A 104 22.97 7.53 -7.64
C GLN A 104 23.76 6.62 -8.61
N GLY A 105 24.87 5.99 -8.16
CA GLY A 105 25.60 4.99 -8.94
C GLY A 105 26.52 5.53 -10.02
N VAL A 106 26.93 6.81 -9.96
CA VAL A 106 27.94 7.39 -10.86
C VAL A 106 27.57 7.22 -12.34
N PHE A 107 26.31 7.53 -12.68
CA PHE A 107 25.72 7.29 -14.00
C PHE A 107 26.46 7.95 -15.18
N GLY A 108 27.29 8.98 -14.95
CA GLY A 108 28.13 9.61 -15.98
C GLY A 108 29.39 8.82 -16.36
N GLU A 109 29.75 7.78 -15.61
CA GLU A 109 30.90 6.88 -15.92
C GLU A 109 30.49 5.48 -16.38
N CYS A 110 29.20 5.13 -16.28
CA CYS A 110 28.67 3.79 -16.53
C CYS A 110 28.18 3.62 -17.97
N ASP A 111 28.44 2.45 -18.57
CA ASP A 111 28.04 2.14 -19.95
C ASP A 111 26.66 1.42 -20.03
N SER A 112 26.13 0.90 -18.93
CA SER A 112 24.79 0.28 -18.86
C SER A 112 24.01 0.57 -17.56
N GLU A 113 22.68 0.42 -17.61
CA GLU A 113 21.79 0.56 -16.43
C GLU A 113 22.11 -0.43 -15.30
N ALA A 114 22.55 -1.64 -15.65
CA ALA A 114 22.95 -2.66 -14.68
C ALA A 114 24.20 -2.24 -13.90
N ASP A 115 25.16 -1.57 -14.57
CA ASP A 115 26.34 -1.00 -13.91
C ASP A 115 25.96 0.11 -12.94
N VAL A 116 25.02 0.99 -13.31
CA VAL A 116 24.53 2.07 -12.43
C VAL A 116 23.89 1.49 -11.16
N ILE A 117 23.06 0.45 -11.28
CA ILE A 117 22.44 -0.22 -10.13
C ILE A 117 23.50 -0.92 -9.27
N HIS A 118 24.49 -1.58 -9.89
CA HIS A 118 25.60 -2.22 -9.18
C HIS A 118 26.46 -1.21 -8.40
N TRP A 119 26.88 -0.11 -9.04
CA TRP A 119 27.67 0.94 -8.39
C TRP A 119 26.86 1.73 -7.36
N SER A 120 25.55 1.92 -7.56
CA SER A 120 24.65 2.46 -6.53
C SER A 120 24.65 1.56 -5.29
N ARG A 121 24.53 0.23 -5.46
CA ARG A 121 24.61 -0.74 -4.35
C ARG A 121 25.94 -0.68 -3.62
N TYR A 122 27.06 -0.80 -4.34
CA TYR A 122 28.40 -0.73 -3.76
C TYR A 122 28.63 0.60 -3.02
N ASN A 123 28.28 1.73 -3.63
CA ASN A 123 28.45 3.04 -3.02
C ASN A 123 27.53 3.23 -1.80
N CYS A 124 26.28 2.76 -1.81
CA CYS A 124 25.38 2.87 -0.66
C CYS A 124 25.90 2.08 0.56
N PHE A 125 26.35 0.83 0.39
CA PHE A 125 26.98 0.08 1.48
C PHE A 125 28.26 0.79 1.98
N LEU A 126 29.11 1.28 1.06
CA LEU A 126 30.34 1.96 1.46
C LEU A 126 30.10 3.31 2.17
N LEU A 127 29.11 4.08 1.73
CA LEU A 127 28.68 5.32 2.39
C LEU A 127 28.15 5.04 3.80
N TYR A 128 27.37 3.97 3.97
CA TYR A 128 26.93 3.52 5.30
C TYR A 128 28.12 3.14 6.20
N GLN A 129 29.07 2.33 5.71
CA GLN A 129 30.30 1.98 6.45
C GLN A 129 31.14 3.19 6.89
N MET A 130 31.05 4.34 6.19
CA MET A 130 31.75 5.58 6.53
C MET A 130 30.91 6.52 7.42
N GLY A 131 29.79 6.07 7.98
CA GLY A 131 28.96 6.86 8.89
C GLY A 131 28.06 7.91 8.21
N THR A 132 27.94 7.89 6.87
CA THR A 132 27.19 8.90 6.09
C THR A 132 25.74 9.06 6.58
N PHE A 133 25.09 7.98 7.02
CA PHE A 133 23.72 8.07 7.52
C PHE A 133 23.59 8.92 8.79
N ALA A 134 24.58 8.88 9.68
CA ALA A 134 24.60 9.69 10.91
C ALA A 134 24.84 11.17 10.60
N ALA A 135 25.86 11.50 9.79
CA ALA A 135 26.10 12.87 9.33
C ALA A 135 24.87 13.49 8.65
N PHE A 136 24.20 12.73 7.76
CA PHE A 136 22.95 13.18 7.13
C PHE A 136 21.74 13.22 8.09
N LEU A 137 21.78 12.57 9.26
CA LEU A 137 20.75 12.70 10.29
C LEU A 137 20.89 14.04 11.03
N GLU A 138 22.11 14.44 11.36
CA GLU A 138 22.40 15.73 11.97
C GLU A 138 22.05 16.89 11.04
N LEU A 139 22.42 16.80 9.76
CA LEU A 139 22.02 17.78 8.74
C LEU A 139 20.49 17.87 8.57
N LEU A 140 19.79 16.73 8.62
CA LEU A 140 18.33 16.70 8.57
C LEU A 140 17.72 17.40 9.80
N ASN A 141 18.20 17.11 11.00
CA ASN A 141 17.75 17.74 12.24
C ASN A 141 18.01 19.26 12.24
N MET A 142 19.18 19.69 11.74
CA MET A 142 19.54 21.09 11.62
C MET A 142 18.59 21.85 10.67
N GLU A 143 18.26 21.30 9.50
CA GLU A 143 17.36 21.98 8.56
C GLU A 143 15.87 21.85 8.97
N ILE A 144 15.47 20.79 9.69
CA ILE A 144 14.16 20.70 10.37
C ILE A 144 14.00 21.79 11.45
N ALA A 145 15.10 22.21 12.09
CA ALA A 145 15.13 23.29 13.07
C ALA A 145 15.26 24.69 12.43
N ASN A 146 15.40 24.80 11.10
CA ASN A 146 15.66 26.06 10.41
C ASN A 146 14.43 26.98 10.36
N SER A 147 14.27 27.74 11.45
CA SER A 147 13.25 28.78 11.62
C SER A 147 13.31 29.88 10.55
N GLN A 148 14.44 30.10 9.88
CA GLN A 148 14.57 31.10 8.81
C GLN A 148 13.93 30.58 7.51
N ALA A 149 14.22 29.35 7.10
CA ALA A 149 13.59 28.70 5.94
C ALA A 149 12.06 28.57 6.11
N CYS A 150 11.61 28.22 7.32
CA CYS A 150 10.21 28.31 7.72
C CYS A 150 9.63 29.73 7.50
N SER A 151 10.31 30.75 8.02
CA SER A 151 9.85 32.15 7.95
C SER A 151 9.85 32.74 6.54
N SER A 152 10.74 32.30 5.65
CA SER A 152 10.72 32.71 4.23
C SER A 152 9.62 31.98 3.46
N ALA A 153 9.44 30.69 3.69
CA ALA A 153 8.39 29.90 3.04
C ALA A 153 6.99 30.46 3.35
N LEU A 154 6.71 30.79 4.61
CA LEU A 154 5.43 31.37 5.04
C LEU A 154 5.13 32.77 4.46
N ARG A 155 6.11 33.43 3.84
CA ARG A 155 5.94 34.76 3.19
C ARG A 155 5.80 34.68 1.67
N LYS A 156 6.16 33.55 1.04
CA LYS A 156 6.02 33.38 -0.41
C LYS A 156 4.58 32.99 -0.77
N PRO A 157 3.94 33.62 -1.76
CA PRO A 157 2.56 33.30 -2.17
C PRO A 157 2.45 31.96 -2.92
N ALA A 158 3.56 31.46 -3.46
CA ALA A 158 3.71 30.13 -4.03
C ALA A 158 5.08 29.57 -3.59
N LEU A 159 5.13 28.27 -3.30
CA LEU A 159 6.36 27.54 -2.97
C LEU A 159 6.80 26.71 -4.17
N SER A 160 8.11 26.55 -4.31
CA SER A 160 8.76 25.96 -5.48
C SER A 160 9.87 24.99 -5.08
N LEU A 161 10.38 24.25 -6.07
CA LEU A 161 11.58 23.44 -5.92
C LEU A 161 12.82 24.21 -5.42
N ALA A 162 12.91 25.54 -5.60
CA ALA A 162 14.02 26.31 -5.02
C ALA A 162 14.01 26.31 -3.47
N ASP A 163 12.83 26.24 -2.86
CA ASP A 163 12.61 26.44 -1.43
C ASP A 163 12.98 25.25 -0.53
N SER A 164 13.16 24.05 -1.11
CA SER A 164 13.40 22.80 -0.36
C SER A 164 14.63 21.99 -0.81
N THR A 165 15.54 22.62 -1.58
CA THR A 165 16.71 21.97 -2.19
C THR A 165 17.56 21.13 -1.23
N GLU A 166 17.98 21.67 -0.08
CA GLU A 166 18.83 20.93 0.87
C GLU A 166 18.10 19.72 1.47
N LEU A 167 16.83 19.90 1.87
CA LEU A 167 15.99 18.81 2.37
C LEU A 167 15.81 17.71 1.31
N ARG A 168 15.60 18.06 0.03
CA ARG A 168 15.47 17.07 -1.04
C ARG A 168 16.75 16.28 -1.28
N VAL A 169 17.92 16.92 -1.25
CA VAL A 169 19.23 16.23 -1.36
C VAL A 169 19.42 15.30 -0.17
N ILE A 170 19.22 15.79 1.06
CA ILE A 170 19.40 15.02 2.31
C ILE A 170 18.46 13.81 2.35
N LEU A 171 17.18 14.00 2.03
CA LEU A 171 16.18 12.92 2.03
C LEU A 171 16.39 11.93 0.87
N SER A 172 16.90 12.37 -0.29
CA SER A 172 17.25 11.46 -1.38
C SER A 172 18.44 10.57 -1.01
N VAL A 173 19.49 11.10 -0.38
CA VAL A 173 20.62 10.28 0.11
C VAL A 173 20.11 9.25 1.13
N LYS A 174 19.30 9.67 2.10
CA LYS A 174 18.70 8.73 3.08
C LYS A 174 17.78 7.70 2.43
N TYR A 175 17.00 8.06 1.41
CA TYR A 175 16.16 7.11 0.67
C TYR A 175 16.99 6.05 -0.04
N LEU A 176 18.00 6.47 -0.79
CA LEU A 176 18.88 5.55 -1.52
C LEU A 176 19.61 4.60 -0.57
N LEU A 177 20.14 5.10 0.56
CA LEU A 177 20.76 4.26 1.58
C LEU A 177 19.77 3.22 2.15
N VAL A 178 18.56 3.64 2.56
CA VAL A 178 17.55 2.73 3.14
C VAL A 178 17.07 1.70 2.12
N GLU A 179 16.61 2.12 0.94
CA GLU A 179 16.02 1.21 -0.04
C GLU A 179 17.06 0.23 -0.61
N THR A 180 18.29 0.71 -0.86
CA THR A 180 19.35 -0.12 -1.47
C THR A 180 19.90 -1.16 -0.50
N ILE A 181 20.05 -0.82 0.80
CA ILE A 181 20.51 -1.77 1.83
C ILE A 181 19.38 -2.73 2.24
N ARG A 182 18.12 -2.27 2.25
CA ARG A 182 16.92 -3.08 2.52
C ARG A 182 16.77 -4.25 1.54
N GLN A 183 17.06 -4.05 0.26
CA GLN A 183 17.00 -5.11 -0.74
C GLN A 183 18.05 -6.19 -0.46
N GLU A 184 17.63 -7.44 -0.34
CA GLU A 184 18.48 -8.63 -0.17
C GLU A 184 18.66 -9.34 -1.52
N LEU A 185 19.89 -9.74 -1.84
CA LEU A 185 20.23 -10.51 -3.04
C LEU A 185 21.01 -11.76 -2.65
N GLU A 186 20.75 -12.87 -3.33
CA GLU A 186 21.49 -14.15 -3.12
C GLU A 186 23.01 -14.03 -3.39
N SER A 187 23.43 -12.95 -4.06
CA SER A 187 24.83 -12.63 -4.35
C SER A 187 25.51 -11.72 -3.32
N ASP A 188 24.84 -11.31 -2.24
CA ASP A 188 25.40 -10.40 -1.24
C ASP A 188 26.48 -11.07 -0.37
N ASP A 189 27.59 -10.37 -0.13
CA ASP A 189 28.62 -10.79 0.81
C ASP A 189 28.09 -10.87 2.25
N SER A 190 28.64 -11.80 3.03
CA SER A 190 28.30 -11.95 4.45
C SER A 190 28.53 -10.66 5.28
N GLU A 191 29.49 -9.81 4.88
CA GLU A 191 29.72 -8.50 5.48
C GLU A 191 28.52 -7.55 5.25
N TRP A 192 27.95 -7.54 4.05
CA TRP A 192 26.79 -6.72 3.70
C TRP A 192 25.53 -7.18 4.43
N ASN A 193 25.36 -8.49 4.64
CA ASN A 193 24.23 -9.02 5.41
C ASN A 193 24.34 -8.63 6.90
N VAL A 194 25.54 -8.66 7.49
CA VAL A 194 25.77 -8.13 8.86
C VAL A 194 25.51 -6.62 8.93
N GLN A 195 25.93 -5.85 7.92
CA GLN A 195 25.69 -4.41 7.84
C GLN A 195 24.21 -4.06 7.64
N ARG A 196 23.45 -4.87 6.87
CA ARG A 196 21.99 -4.75 6.75
C ARG A 196 21.30 -4.90 8.10
N GLU A 197 21.59 -5.96 8.85
CA GLU A 197 20.94 -6.18 10.15
C GLU A 197 21.38 -5.16 11.21
N THR A 198 22.63 -4.69 11.15
CA THR A 198 23.10 -3.58 12.00
C THR A 198 22.31 -2.30 11.69
N PHE A 199 22.17 -1.93 10.41
CA PHE A 199 21.41 -0.76 10.01
C PHE A 199 19.90 -0.89 10.29
N ARG A 200 19.34 -2.10 10.16
CA ARG A 200 17.96 -2.42 10.55
C ARG A 200 17.72 -2.14 12.03
N ALA A 201 18.66 -2.54 12.89
CA ALA A 201 18.60 -2.28 14.33
C ALA A 201 18.76 -0.78 14.66
N GLU A 202 19.71 -0.08 14.02
CA GLU A 202 19.92 1.37 14.18
C GLU A 202 18.71 2.23 13.78
N LEU A 203 17.90 1.76 12.83
CA LEU A 203 16.66 2.43 12.41
C LEU A 203 15.46 2.09 13.30
N ALA A 204 15.42 0.86 13.83
CA ALA A 204 14.33 0.33 14.64
C ALA A 204 14.39 0.81 16.11
N PHE A 205 15.59 0.86 16.67
CA PHE A 205 15.81 1.13 18.10
C PHE A 205 16.44 2.51 18.34
N PRO A 206 16.19 3.14 19.50
CA PRO A 206 16.80 4.42 19.88
C PRO A 206 18.30 4.25 20.28
N VAL A 207 19.18 4.05 19.29
CA VAL A 207 20.63 3.81 19.53
C VAL A 207 21.44 5.11 19.69
N HIS A 208 21.05 6.19 19.01
CA HIS A 208 21.74 7.50 19.02
C HIS A 208 20.76 8.70 19.21
N SER A 209 19.48 8.41 19.42
CA SER A 209 18.36 9.34 19.47
C SER A 209 17.37 8.78 20.47
N ASP A 210 16.71 9.61 21.28
CA ASP A 210 15.69 9.16 22.24
C ASP A 210 14.49 8.44 21.57
N GLU A 211 14.29 8.68 20.27
CA GLU A 211 13.18 8.16 19.46
C GLU A 211 13.69 7.45 18.17
N PRO A 212 13.03 6.37 17.70
CA PRO A 212 13.35 5.71 16.42
C PRO A 212 13.23 6.64 15.20
N PHE A 213 14.00 6.40 14.15
CA PHE A 213 14.08 7.29 12.98
C PHE A 213 12.71 7.52 12.28
N ALA A 214 11.82 6.52 12.30
CA ALA A 214 10.46 6.68 11.78
C ALA A 214 9.64 7.74 12.54
N HIS A 215 9.85 7.93 13.85
CA HIS A 215 9.17 8.99 14.62
C HIS A 215 9.53 10.38 14.09
N LEU A 216 10.82 10.64 13.84
CA LEU A 216 11.28 11.93 13.30
C LEU A 216 10.55 12.30 12.01
N LEU A 217 10.38 11.32 11.11
CA LEU A 217 9.66 11.48 9.84
C LEU A 217 8.15 11.69 10.06
N PHE A 218 7.52 10.95 10.97
CA PHE A 218 6.13 11.22 11.39
C PHE A 218 5.95 12.65 11.94
N THR A 219 6.94 13.15 12.67
CA THR A 219 6.97 14.52 13.20
C THR A 219 7.30 15.59 12.14
N MET A 220 7.94 15.24 11.02
CA MET A 220 7.97 16.09 9.81
C MET A 220 6.58 16.16 9.15
N VAL A 221 5.87 15.02 9.05
CA VAL A 221 4.52 14.95 8.47
C VAL A 221 3.53 15.83 9.24
N THR A 222 3.54 15.84 10.58
CA THR A 222 2.67 16.73 11.36
C THR A 222 3.06 18.21 11.27
N LYS A 223 4.36 18.56 11.30
CA LYS A 223 4.84 19.95 11.11
C LYS A 223 4.43 20.55 9.77
N PHE A 224 4.37 19.74 8.71
CA PHE A 224 3.83 20.13 7.41
C PHE A 224 2.29 20.30 7.48
N CYS A 225 1.57 19.32 8.02
CA CYS A 225 0.09 19.34 8.10
C CYS A 225 -0.52 20.34 9.10
N SER A 226 0.29 20.93 9.99
CA SER A 226 -0.08 22.09 10.82
C SER A 226 0.26 23.44 10.17
N GLY A 227 0.96 23.44 9.03
CA GLY A 227 1.44 24.65 8.35
C GLY A 227 2.71 25.27 8.97
N HIS A 228 3.36 24.62 9.94
CA HIS A 228 4.62 25.14 10.52
C HIS A 228 5.82 24.99 9.57
N SER A 229 5.77 24.07 8.60
CA SER A 229 6.88 23.83 7.67
C SER A 229 6.37 23.46 6.27
N PRO A 230 5.71 24.39 5.55
CA PRO A 230 5.04 24.10 4.27
C PRO A 230 5.99 23.84 3.09
N HIS A 231 7.31 24.03 3.29
CA HIS A 231 8.37 23.73 2.31
C HIS A 231 8.96 22.31 2.49
N PHE A 232 8.52 21.51 3.46
CA PHE A 232 9.03 20.15 3.63
C PHE A 232 8.64 19.27 2.45
N PRO A 233 9.58 18.53 1.83
CA PRO A 233 9.31 17.82 0.59
C PRO A 233 8.58 16.50 0.83
N MET A 234 7.26 16.61 0.94
CA MET A 234 6.37 15.57 1.46
C MET A 234 6.39 14.28 0.64
N LYS A 235 6.63 14.32 -0.69
CA LYS A 235 6.81 13.08 -1.46
C LYS A 235 8.01 12.28 -0.94
N LYS A 236 9.16 12.95 -0.77
CA LYS A 236 10.41 12.33 -0.33
C LYS A 236 10.37 11.93 1.16
N VAL A 237 9.71 12.71 2.01
CA VAL A 237 9.48 12.36 3.43
C VAL A 237 8.61 11.10 3.56
N LEU A 238 7.49 11.02 2.83
CA LEU A 238 6.59 9.86 2.90
C LEU A 238 7.23 8.61 2.30
N LEU A 239 7.91 8.72 1.15
CA LEU A 239 8.60 7.60 0.53
C LEU A 239 9.65 7.01 1.48
N LEU A 240 10.48 7.86 2.10
CA LEU A 240 11.46 7.42 3.10
C LEU A 240 10.78 6.79 4.33
N LEU A 241 9.70 7.38 4.84
CA LEU A 241 8.94 6.83 5.97
C LEU A 241 8.36 5.44 5.66
N TRP A 242 7.82 5.23 4.45
CA TRP A 242 7.34 3.92 4.01
C TRP A 242 8.48 2.89 3.97
N LYS A 243 9.63 3.20 3.35
CA LYS A 243 10.75 2.25 3.27
C LYS A 243 11.39 1.96 4.63
N VAL A 244 11.46 2.95 5.53
CA VAL A 244 11.93 2.74 6.91
C VAL A 244 10.98 1.82 7.68
N ILE A 245 9.66 2.03 7.61
CA ILE A 245 8.67 1.14 8.24
C ILE A 245 8.76 -0.27 7.65
N LEU A 246 8.87 -0.38 6.32
CA LEU A 246 8.98 -1.66 5.62
C LEU A 246 10.28 -2.42 5.97
N PHE A 247 11.40 -1.73 6.14
CA PHE A 247 12.69 -2.34 6.49
C PHE A 247 12.76 -2.74 7.98
N THR A 248 12.27 -1.88 8.88
CA THR A 248 12.30 -2.14 10.33
C THR A 248 11.29 -3.22 10.73
N LEU A 249 10.01 -3.03 10.41
CA LEU A 249 8.93 -3.96 10.79
C LEU A 249 8.81 -5.17 9.86
N GLY A 250 9.35 -5.10 8.65
CA GLY A 250 9.27 -6.14 7.63
C GLY A 250 8.05 -6.05 6.71
N GLY A 251 8.15 -6.72 5.55
CA GLY A 251 7.06 -6.82 4.56
C GLY A 251 5.94 -7.77 4.94
N PHE A 252 4.94 -7.95 4.08
CA PHE A 252 3.85 -8.90 4.27
C PHE A 252 4.34 -10.36 4.36
N SER A 253 5.44 -10.72 3.69
CA SER A 253 6.06 -12.04 3.81
C SER A 253 6.64 -12.28 5.21
N GLU A 254 7.38 -11.30 5.75
CA GLU A 254 7.90 -11.34 7.12
C GLU A 254 6.77 -11.33 8.16
N LEU A 255 5.76 -10.48 7.98
CA LEU A 255 4.55 -10.44 8.81
C LEU A 255 3.87 -11.82 8.91
N GLN A 256 3.73 -12.55 7.80
CA GLN A 256 3.13 -13.88 7.81
C GLN A 256 4.01 -14.89 8.57
N LYS A 257 5.34 -14.86 8.38
CA LYS A 257 6.29 -15.68 9.18
C LYS A 257 6.21 -15.37 10.68
N MET A 258 6.19 -14.08 11.06
CA MET A 258 6.06 -13.65 12.45
C MET A 258 4.71 -14.06 13.07
N LYS A 259 3.63 -14.01 12.27
CA LYS A 259 2.29 -14.45 12.67
C LYS A 259 2.19 -15.97 12.84
N GLU A 260 2.95 -16.75 12.09
CA GLU A 260 3.05 -18.21 12.27
C GLU A 260 3.90 -18.57 13.52
N LYS A 261 5.01 -17.86 13.74
CA LYS A 261 5.81 -17.93 14.99
C LYS A 261 4.93 -17.65 16.22
N LYS A 262 4.22 -16.51 16.23
CA LYS A 262 3.34 -16.10 17.34
C LYS A 262 2.12 -17.00 17.54
N ARG A 263 1.70 -17.77 16.52
CA ARG A 263 0.70 -18.85 16.69
C ARG A 263 1.31 -20.08 17.35
N SER A 264 2.51 -20.49 16.94
CA SER A 264 3.21 -21.63 17.53
C SER A 264 3.53 -21.40 19.02
N GLU A 265 3.95 -20.19 19.38
CA GLU A 265 4.19 -19.76 20.76
C GLU A 265 2.92 -19.78 21.63
N LEU A 266 1.76 -19.46 21.04
CA LEU A 266 0.44 -19.56 21.68
C LEU A 266 -0.21 -20.95 21.58
N GLY A 267 0.53 -21.97 21.12
CA GLY A 267 0.03 -23.35 20.97
C GLY A 267 -1.09 -23.51 19.93
N LEU A 268 -1.30 -22.53 19.06
CA LEU A 268 -2.33 -22.56 18.02
C LEU A 268 -1.87 -23.35 16.78
N PRO A 269 -2.78 -24.02 16.05
CA PRO A 269 -2.45 -24.68 14.80
C PRO A 269 -1.94 -23.66 13.76
N PRO A 270 -1.07 -24.08 12.82
CA PRO A 270 -0.60 -23.22 11.73
C PRO A 270 -1.77 -22.74 10.86
N LEU A 271 -1.52 -21.70 10.06
CA LEU A 271 -2.52 -21.19 9.13
C LEU A 271 -2.62 -22.12 7.91
N PRO A 272 -3.83 -22.44 7.41
CA PRO A 272 -4.00 -23.36 6.29
C PRO A 272 -3.60 -22.73 4.94
N GLU A 273 -3.75 -21.40 4.81
CA GLU A 273 -3.39 -20.64 3.61
C GLU A 273 -2.74 -19.30 3.96
N ASP A 274 -1.80 -18.86 3.12
CA ASP A 274 -1.48 -17.45 2.95
C ASP A 274 -2.45 -16.82 1.92
N SER A 275 -3.19 -15.81 2.37
CA SER A 275 -4.16 -15.09 1.52
C SER A 275 -3.52 -14.33 0.37
N ILE A 276 -2.25 -13.93 0.47
CA ILE A 276 -1.54 -13.21 -0.61
C ILE A 276 -1.16 -14.19 -1.73
N GLN A 277 -0.64 -15.38 -1.39
CA GLN A 277 -0.39 -16.44 -2.37
C GLN A 277 -1.68 -16.91 -3.05
N VAL A 278 -2.78 -17.05 -2.29
CA VAL A 278 -4.10 -17.34 -2.86
C VAL A 278 -4.56 -16.24 -3.83
N MET A 279 -4.36 -14.96 -3.50
CA MET A 279 -4.68 -13.84 -4.39
C MET A 279 -3.77 -13.75 -5.62
N LYS A 280 -2.45 -14.00 -5.51
CA LYS A 280 -1.52 -14.07 -6.65
C LYS A 280 -1.97 -15.10 -7.70
N ASN A 281 -2.58 -16.19 -7.26
CA ASN A 281 -3.10 -17.26 -8.11
C ASN A 281 -4.54 -17.03 -8.61
N MET A 282 -5.20 -15.94 -8.22
CA MET A 282 -6.51 -15.56 -8.74
C MET A 282 -6.36 -14.73 -10.01
N ARG A 283 -7.18 -15.01 -11.03
CA ARG A 283 -7.25 -14.15 -12.21
C ARG A 283 -7.77 -12.77 -11.79
N ALA A 284 -7.00 -11.72 -12.11
CA ALA A 284 -7.42 -10.33 -11.92
C ALA A 284 -8.83 -10.11 -12.48
N MET A 285 -9.75 -9.67 -11.63
CA MET A 285 -11.15 -9.46 -12.02
C MET A 285 -11.29 -8.12 -12.73
N SER A 286 -11.02 -8.12 -14.04
CA SER A 286 -11.47 -7.04 -14.92
C SER A 286 -12.96 -6.77 -14.67
N PRO A 287 -13.38 -5.52 -14.38
CA PRO A 287 -14.78 -5.20 -14.23
C PRO A 287 -15.55 -5.64 -15.48
N LEU A 288 -16.72 -6.25 -15.30
CA LEU A 288 -17.61 -6.58 -16.42
C LEU A 288 -17.87 -5.29 -17.21
N SER A 289 -17.38 -5.24 -18.44
CA SER A 289 -17.43 -4.05 -19.27
C SER A 289 -18.90 -3.66 -19.51
N TYR A 290 -19.30 -2.48 -19.03
CA TYR A 290 -20.64 -1.91 -19.22
C TYR A 290 -20.89 -1.59 -20.70
N GLY A 291 -21.15 -2.62 -21.50
CA GLY A 291 -21.39 -2.56 -22.94
C GLY A 291 -22.80 -2.11 -23.34
N ILE A 292 -23.52 -1.40 -22.47
CA ILE A 292 -24.91 -0.96 -22.67
C ILE A 292 -25.09 0.48 -22.16
N GLU A 293 -24.51 1.47 -22.84
CA GLU A 293 -24.97 2.87 -22.70
C GLU A 293 -24.66 3.83 -23.88
N LEU A 294 -23.90 3.40 -24.90
CA LEU A 294 -23.60 4.19 -26.10
C LEU A 294 -24.14 3.54 -27.37
N GLY A 295 -25.48 3.49 -27.50
CA GLY A 295 -26.13 2.81 -28.64
C GLY A 295 -27.55 3.23 -29.03
N GLU A 296 -28.32 3.99 -28.23
CA GLU A 296 -29.76 4.17 -28.51
C GLU A 296 -30.32 5.58 -28.28
N GLN A 297 -29.68 6.60 -28.86
CA GLN A 297 -30.22 7.97 -28.84
C GLN A 297 -31.23 8.28 -29.98
N GLN A 298 -32.01 7.28 -30.46
CA GLN A 298 -33.09 7.55 -31.42
C GLN A 298 -34.22 6.50 -31.54
N LYS A 299 -35.12 6.42 -30.53
CA LYS A 299 -36.60 6.35 -30.76
C LYS A 299 -37.39 6.54 -29.46
N ARG A 300 -38.60 7.11 -29.58
CA ARG A 300 -39.49 7.37 -28.44
C ARG A 300 -40.39 6.16 -28.14
N GLY A 301 -40.37 5.72 -26.88
CA GLY A 301 -41.60 5.53 -26.11
C GLY A 301 -42.18 4.12 -25.99
N ARG A 302 -41.91 3.47 -24.86
CA ARG A 302 -42.93 2.91 -23.95
C ARG A 302 -42.36 2.80 -22.52
N ARG A 303 -43.19 2.44 -21.54
CA ARG A 303 -42.89 2.57 -20.10
C ARG A 303 -41.80 1.58 -19.67
N SER A 304 -40.74 2.08 -19.02
CA SER A 304 -39.81 1.22 -18.27
C SER A 304 -40.47 0.77 -16.97
N ARG A 305 -40.49 -0.54 -16.72
CA ARG A 305 -40.65 -1.08 -15.36
C ARG A 305 -39.27 -1.01 -14.69
N ARG A 306 -39.20 -0.67 -13.40
CA ARG A 306 -37.98 -0.84 -12.60
C ARG A 306 -38.05 -2.24 -11.99
N ASP A 307 -37.26 -3.17 -12.49
CA ASP A 307 -36.98 -4.39 -11.75
C ASP A 307 -35.85 -4.06 -10.77
N SER A 308 -36.19 -4.07 -9.48
CA SER A 308 -35.30 -3.66 -8.40
C SER A 308 -34.38 -4.81 -7.95
N LEU A 309 -33.23 -4.47 -7.37
CA LEU A 309 -32.17 -5.42 -7.00
C LEU A 309 -32.45 -6.17 -5.69
N ASP A 310 -33.72 -6.54 -5.43
CA ASP A 310 -34.18 -7.07 -4.14
C ASP A 310 -34.21 -8.61 -4.08
N LEU A 311 -34.03 -9.31 -5.21
CA LEU A 311 -34.17 -10.77 -5.35
C LEU A 311 -33.01 -11.60 -4.76
N TYR A 312 -32.30 -11.06 -3.77
CA TYR A 312 -31.28 -11.75 -2.98
C TYR A 312 -31.50 -11.65 -1.45
N ASN A 313 -32.58 -11.01 -1.00
CA ASN A 313 -32.80 -10.70 0.41
C ASN A 313 -34.04 -11.41 1.01
N GLU A 314 -34.30 -12.65 0.61
CA GLU A 314 -35.33 -13.51 1.23
C GLU A 314 -34.74 -14.53 2.21
N LYS A 315 -35.48 -14.76 3.31
CA LYS A 315 -35.37 -15.88 4.25
C LYS A 315 -34.19 -15.86 5.24
N ASP A 316 -34.13 -14.78 6.02
CA ASP A 316 -33.78 -14.89 7.44
C ASP A 316 -34.92 -15.61 8.20
N PRO A 317 -34.68 -16.78 8.85
CA PRO A 317 -35.74 -17.53 9.53
C PRO A 317 -36.24 -16.96 10.88
N PHE A 318 -35.68 -15.84 11.38
CA PHE A 318 -35.80 -15.47 12.80
C PHE A 318 -36.65 -14.23 13.13
N LYS A 319 -37.55 -13.82 12.24
CA LYS A 319 -38.61 -12.84 12.58
C LYS A 319 -39.90 -13.54 13.02
N SER A 320 -40.26 -13.34 14.29
CA SER A 320 -41.56 -13.68 14.84
C SER A 320 -42.65 -12.78 14.28
N GLU A 321 -43.82 -13.35 14.00
CA GLU A 321 -45.01 -12.62 13.55
C GLU A 321 -45.66 -11.83 14.71
N GLU A 322 -46.08 -10.60 14.45
CA GLU A 322 -47.14 -9.92 15.21
C GLU A 322 -48.28 -9.53 14.24
N PRO A 323 -49.55 -9.60 14.66
CA PRO A 323 -50.69 -9.57 13.73
C PRO A 323 -51.17 -8.15 13.40
N SER A 324 -51.28 -7.85 12.10
CA SER A 324 -52.07 -6.72 11.59
C SER A 324 -53.50 -7.15 11.25
N GLY A 325 -54.49 -6.29 11.57
CA GLY A 325 -55.91 -6.52 11.33
C GLY A 325 -56.34 -6.48 9.86
N PRO A 326 -57.65 -6.67 9.58
CA PRO A 326 -58.13 -7.14 8.28
C PRO A 326 -58.18 -6.09 7.17
N GLU A 327 -58.00 -6.57 5.95
CA GLU A 327 -58.49 -5.92 4.72
C GLU A 327 -59.82 -6.60 4.33
N GLU A 328 -60.84 -5.79 4.04
CA GLU A 328 -62.14 -6.23 3.50
C GLU A 328 -62.22 -5.86 2.01
N GLU A 329 -62.62 -6.83 1.18
CA GLU A 329 -63.41 -6.69 -0.06
C GLU A 329 -62.83 -5.83 -1.22
N GLU A 330 -63.08 -6.12 -2.50
CA GLU A 330 -63.58 -7.30 -3.23
C GLU A 330 -63.33 -7.06 -4.73
N ASN A 331 -63.15 -8.13 -5.51
CA ASN A 331 -63.96 -8.48 -6.70
C ASN A 331 -63.17 -9.31 -7.73
N GLU A 332 -63.91 -10.21 -8.37
CA GLU A 332 -63.45 -11.11 -9.42
C GLU A 332 -63.58 -10.45 -10.81
N ASP A 333 -62.86 -10.98 -11.80
CA ASP A 333 -63.50 -11.42 -13.05
C ASP A 333 -62.49 -12.17 -13.93
N THR A 334 -62.78 -13.45 -14.19
CA THR A 334 -62.15 -14.24 -15.26
C THR A 334 -63.03 -14.20 -16.50
N ASP A 335 -62.44 -14.08 -17.70
CA ASP A 335 -62.82 -15.02 -18.75
C ASP A 335 -61.79 -15.19 -19.90
N ASN A 336 -61.99 -16.25 -20.70
CA ASN A 336 -61.08 -16.72 -21.75
C ASN A 336 -61.58 -16.43 -23.18
N ILE A 337 -60.66 -16.49 -24.16
CA ILE A 337 -60.84 -16.74 -25.61
C ILE A 337 -59.40 -16.98 -26.16
N MET A 338 -59.00 -18.17 -26.66
CA MET A 338 -59.26 -18.77 -28.00
C MET A 338 -58.77 -17.88 -29.17
N ASP A 339 -58.13 -18.32 -30.27
CA ASP A 339 -57.64 -19.62 -30.79
C ASP A 339 -56.62 -19.30 -31.94
N THR A 340 -55.78 -20.17 -32.56
CA THR A 340 -55.53 -21.62 -32.51
C THR A 340 -54.07 -21.95 -32.95
N GLU A 341 -53.72 -23.21 -33.23
CA GLU A 341 -52.38 -23.72 -33.65
C GLU A 341 -51.92 -23.36 -35.10
N ALA A 342 -50.58 -23.22 -35.29
CA ALA A 342 -49.72 -23.55 -36.47
C ALA A 342 -48.44 -22.67 -36.44
N ASP A 343 -47.21 -23.10 -36.80
CA ASP A 343 -46.74 -24.28 -37.54
C ASP A 343 -45.32 -24.70 -37.07
N MET A 344 -44.87 -25.92 -37.39
CA MET A 344 -43.54 -26.47 -37.05
C MET A 344 -42.67 -26.71 -38.31
N GLN A 345 -41.76 -25.80 -38.69
CA GLN A 345 -40.62 -26.15 -39.56
C GLN A 345 -39.46 -25.13 -39.50
N GLU A 346 -38.31 -25.51 -40.06
CA GLU A 346 -37.02 -24.77 -40.10
C GLU A 346 -36.19 -24.67 -38.79
N ARG A 347 -36.15 -25.78 -38.03
CA ARG A 347 -34.92 -26.19 -37.32
C ARG A 347 -34.26 -27.37 -38.04
N ASP A 348 -33.47 -27.10 -39.07
CA ASP A 348 -32.28 -27.91 -39.38
C ASP A 348 -31.43 -27.28 -40.48
N LEU A 349 -30.16 -26.95 -40.16
CA LEU A 349 -29.03 -26.95 -41.09
C LEU A 349 -27.71 -26.65 -40.35
N ILE A 350 -26.65 -27.37 -40.73
CA ILE A 350 -25.25 -27.19 -40.27
C ILE A 350 -25.02 -27.50 -38.77
N SER A 351 -25.09 -28.79 -38.43
CA SER A 351 -24.17 -29.36 -37.43
C SER A 351 -22.93 -29.92 -38.13
N GLN A 352 -21.72 -29.46 -37.78
CA GLN A 352 -20.48 -30.26 -37.62
C GLN A 352 -19.28 -29.37 -37.19
N PRO A 353 -18.16 -29.94 -36.67
CA PRO A 353 -17.41 -29.26 -35.62
C PRO A 353 -16.07 -28.63 -36.03
N LEU A 354 -15.73 -27.50 -35.39
CA LEU A 354 -14.35 -26.97 -35.35
C LEU A 354 -13.57 -27.54 -34.16
N ILE A 355 -13.27 -28.84 -34.23
CA ILE A 355 -12.13 -29.39 -33.50
C ILE A 355 -10.86 -28.96 -34.26
N ASN A 356 -10.21 -27.87 -33.83
CA ASN A 356 -8.75 -27.62 -33.93
C ASN A 356 -8.38 -26.16 -33.63
N LEU A 357 -8.39 -25.75 -32.35
CA LEU A 357 -7.50 -24.69 -31.86
C LEU A 357 -7.24 -24.83 -30.35
N ARG A 358 -6.49 -25.87 -29.97
CA ARG A 358 -5.91 -26.01 -28.62
C ARG A 358 -4.38 -26.09 -28.73
N ASN A 359 -3.76 -24.94 -28.90
CA ASN A 359 -2.33 -24.79 -28.59
C ASN A 359 -2.19 -24.40 -27.12
N ASN A 360 -1.14 -24.94 -26.50
CA ASN A 360 -0.79 -24.87 -25.08
C ASN A 360 -1.25 -23.61 -24.32
N THR A 361 -2.36 -23.74 -23.62
CA THR A 361 -2.51 -23.14 -22.28
C THR A 361 -2.53 -24.29 -21.29
N GLU A 362 -1.67 -24.23 -20.27
CA GLU A 362 -1.68 -25.23 -19.22
C GLU A 362 -3.03 -25.20 -18.51
N ARG A 363 -3.68 -26.36 -18.42
CA ARG A 363 -4.99 -26.48 -17.80
C ARG A 363 -4.82 -26.48 -16.29
N VAL A 364 -4.67 -25.29 -15.71
CA VAL A 364 -4.70 -25.07 -14.26
C VAL A 364 -5.94 -25.74 -13.68
N SER A 365 -5.75 -26.89 -13.06
CA SER A 365 -6.81 -27.71 -12.50
C SER A 365 -7.18 -27.17 -11.14
N PHE A 366 -8.03 -26.14 -11.11
CA PHE A 366 -8.61 -25.66 -9.86
C PHE A 366 -9.23 -26.84 -9.08
N PRO A 367 -8.92 -27.01 -7.78
CA PRO A 367 -9.55 -28.04 -6.97
C PRO A 367 -11.06 -27.81 -6.90
N ARG A 368 -11.83 -28.88 -6.69
CA ARG A 368 -13.30 -28.78 -6.53
C ARG A 368 -13.67 -28.20 -5.16
N GLY A 369 -13.59 -26.88 -5.03
CA GLY A 369 -13.96 -26.13 -3.83
C GLY A 369 -13.69 -24.64 -3.97
N LEU A 370 -13.90 -23.88 -2.90
CA LEU A 370 -13.33 -22.55 -2.76
C LEU A 370 -11.81 -22.68 -2.57
N PRO A 371 -10.99 -21.70 -3.01
CA PRO A 371 -9.54 -21.71 -2.80
C PRO A 371 -9.12 -21.30 -1.38
N TRP A 372 -10.03 -21.38 -0.40
CA TRP A 372 -9.79 -21.11 1.02
C TRP A 372 -10.67 -22.01 1.90
N ALA A 373 -10.15 -22.42 3.05
CA ALA A 373 -10.87 -23.17 4.06
C ALA A 373 -11.94 -22.29 4.75
N PRO A 374 -13.15 -22.82 5.04
CA PRO A 374 -14.15 -22.12 5.83
C PRO A 374 -13.67 -21.95 7.27
N LYS A 375 -14.04 -20.83 7.91
CA LYS A 375 -13.58 -20.43 9.24
C LYS A 375 -14.80 -20.15 10.12
N VAL A 376 -14.88 -20.83 11.26
CA VAL A 376 -15.98 -20.75 12.24
C VAL A 376 -15.46 -20.12 13.53
N ARG A 377 -16.19 -19.16 14.12
CA ARG A 377 -15.84 -18.54 15.40
C ARG A 377 -16.55 -19.25 16.56
N GLU A 378 -16.06 -19.07 17.79
CA GLU A 378 -16.70 -19.55 19.04
C GLU A 378 -18.21 -19.25 19.05
N LYS A 379 -18.57 -17.98 18.82
CA LYS A 379 -19.96 -17.47 18.81
C LYS A 379 -20.84 -18.10 17.75
N ASP A 380 -20.27 -18.55 16.62
CA ASP A 380 -21.04 -19.22 15.57
C ASP A 380 -21.43 -20.66 16.02
N ILE A 381 -20.63 -21.28 16.89
CA ILE A 381 -20.91 -22.58 17.52
C ILE A 381 -21.88 -22.41 18.69
N GLU A 382 -21.69 -21.40 19.54
CA GLU A 382 -22.61 -21.03 20.63
C GLU A 382 -24.02 -20.80 20.07
N ASN A 383 -24.17 -19.90 19.10
CA ASN A 383 -25.45 -19.58 18.46
C ASN A 383 -26.13 -20.83 17.84
N PHE A 384 -25.36 -21.68 17.14
CA PHE A 384 -25.90 -22.91 16.55
C PHE A 384 -26.40 -23.91 17.59
N LEU A 385 -25.70 -24.01 18.72
CA LEU A 385 -26.09 -24.86 19.85
C LEU A 385 -27.29 -24.30 20.61
N GLU A 386 -27.36 -23.00 20.87
CA GLU A 386 -28.53 -22.37 21.49
C GLU A 386 -29.78 -22.53 20.61
N MET A 387 -29.66 -22.30 19.29
CA MET A 387 -30.74 -22.55 18.33
C MET A 387 -31.24 -24.00 18.38
N SER A 388 -30.30 -24.94 18.47
CA SER A 388 -30.59 -26.38 18.51
C SER A 388 -31.21 -26.81 19.83
N ARG A 389 -30.66 -26.36 20.97
CA ARG A 389 -31.18 -26.67 22.32
C ARG A 389 -32.55 -26.03 22.53
N HIS A 390 -32.78 -24.79 22.08
CA HIS A 390 -34.10 -24.17 22.10
C HIS A 390 -35.10 -24.96 21.26
N LYS A 391 -34.75 -25.35 20.02
CA LYS A 391 -35.65 -26.09 19.11
C LYS A 391 -35.99 -27.52 19.55
N PHE A 392 -35.06 -28.24 20.18
CA PHE A 392 -35.23 -29.67 20.51
C PHE A 392 -35.41 -29.98 22.00
N ILE A 393 -35.03 -29.05 22.89
CA ILE A 393 -35.03 -29.24 24.35
C ILE A 393 -35.84 -28.15 25.08
N GLY A 394 -36.04 -26.97 24.45
CA GLY A 394 -36.77 -25.85 25.04
C GLY A 394 -35.99 -25.08 26.12
N PHE A 395 -34.67 -25.27 26.20
CA PHE A 395 -33.80 -24.66 27.20
C PHE A 395 -32.49 -24.19 26.57
N THR A 396 -31.90 -23.11 27.06
CA THR A 396 -30.61 -22.59 26.59
C THR A 396 -29.54 -22.67 27.70
N LEU A 397 -28.38 -23.21 27.34
CA LEU A 397 -27.17 -23.23 28.16
C LEU A 397 -26.21 -22.22 27.55
N GLY A 398 -26.15 -21.02 28.13
CA GLY A 398 -25.27 -19.94 27.67
C GLY A 398 -23.79 -20.31 27.84
N HIS A 399 -22.96 -19.93 26.87
CA HIS A 399 -21.51 -20.19 26.81
C HIS A 399 -21.05 -21.66 26.80
N ASP A 400 -21.97 -22.61 26.81
CA ASP A 400 -21.66 -24.04 26.76
C ASP A 400 -21.52 -24.49 25.29
N THR A 401 -20.31 -24.80 24.84
CA THR A 401 -20.08 -25.36 23.50
C THR A 401 -19.98 -26.90 23.45
N ASP A 402 -20.06 -27.61 24.58
CA ASP A 402 -19.74 -29.04 24.70
C ASP A 402 -20.95 -29.95 25.03
N THR A 403 -21.97 -29.48 25.75
CA THR A 403 -23.14 -30.32 26.08
C THR A 403 -24.01 -30.57 24.86
N LEU A 404 -23.92 -31.79 24.34
CA LEU A 404 -24.70 -32.30 23.20
C LEU A 404 -25.85 -33.25 23.60
N VAL A 405 -26.08 -33.41 24.90
CA VAL A 405 -27.13 -34.29 25.45
C VAL A 405 -28.52 -33.82 24.99
N GLY A 406 -29.36 -34.75 24.55
CA GLY A 406 -30.71 -34.47 24.04
C GLY A 406 -30.79 -34.04 22.57
N LEU A 407 -29.68 -33.70 21.92
CA LEU A 407 -29.68 -33.27 20.51
C LEU A 407 -29.61 -34.48 19.53
N PRO A 408 -30.30 -34.42 18.37
CA PRO A 408 -30.19 -35.43 17.31
C PRO A 408 -28.78 -35.60 16.71
N ARG A 409 -28.46 -36.82 16.26
CA ARG A 409 -27.14 -37.16 15.66
C ARG A 409 -26.65 -36.23 14.54
N PRO A 410 -27.49 -35.75 13.59
CA PRO A 410 -27.04 -34.80 12.58
C PRO A 410 -26.49 -33.50 13.16
N ILE A 411 -26.97 -33.07 14.34
CA ILE A 411 -26.46 -31.89 15.06
C ILE A 411 -25.09 -32.20 15.68
N HIS A 412 -24.88 -33.43 16.18
CA HIS A 412 -23.54 -33.86 16.65
C HIS A 412 -22.51 -33.85 15.51
N GLU A 413 -22.90 -34.30 14.32
CA GLU A 413 -22.07 -34.27 13.11
C GLU A 413 -21.82 -32.82 12.64
N SER A 414 -22.83 -31.95 12.67
CA SER A 414 -22.67 -30.51 12.41
C SER A 414 -21.70 -29.86 13.40
N VAL A 415 -21.88 -30.04 14.72
CA VAL A 415 -20.99 -29.45 15.75
C VAL A 415 -19.57 -29.99 15.62
N LYS A 416 -19.39 -31.28 15.33
CA LYS A 416 -18.07 -31.85 15.05
C LYS A 416 -17.41 -31.15 13.85
N THR A 417 -18.16 -30.93 12.77
CA THR A 417 -17.68 -30.24 11.56
C THR A 417 -17.36 -28.77 11.83
N LEU A 418 -18.18 -28.08 12.63
CA LEU A 418 -17.94 -26.70 13.06
C LEU A 418 -16.69 -26.59 13.94
N LYS A 419 -16.50 -27.50 14.91
CA LYS A 419 -15.29 -27.55 15.76
C LYS A 419 -14.02 -27.88 14.98
N GLN A 420 -14.10 -28.73 13.93
CA GLN A 420 -12.98 -28.98 13.02
C GLN A 420 -12.53 -27.73 12.24
N HIS A 421 -13.44 -26.78 12.02
CA HIS A 421 -13.17 -25.51 11.32
C HIS A 421 -13.14 -24.30 12.27
N LYS A 422 -13.03 -24.53 13.59
CA LYS A 422 -12.93 -23.45 14.59
C LYS A 422 -11.61 -22.71 14.41
N TYR A 423 -11.70 -21.46 13.95
CA TYR A 423 -10.55 -20.57 13.83
C TYR A 423 -10.46 -19.65 15.05
N ILE A 424 -9.41 -19.84 15.85
CA ILE A 424 -9.01 -18.92 16.92
C ILE A 424 -7.94 -17.99 16.36
N SER A 425 -8.14 -16.67 16.48
CA SER A 425 -7.13 -15.66 16.11
C SER A 425 -6.23 -15.31 17.29
N ILE A 426 -5.06 -14.73 17.00
CA ILE A 426 -4.15 -14.18 18.03
C ILE A 426 -4.87 -13.10 18.85
N SER A 427 -5.69 -12.28 18.18
CA SER A 427 -6.45 -11.20 18.80
C SER A 427 -7.48 -11.71 19.82
N ASP A 428 -8.13 -12.85 19.57
CA ASP A 428 -9.10 -13.42 20.53
C ASP A 428 -8.40 -13.87 21.83
N ILE A 429 -7.17 -14.41 21.72
CA ILE A 429 -6.35 -14.77 22.89
C ILE A 429 -5.88 -13.52 23.64
N GLN A 430 -5.47 -12.48 22.91
CA GLN A 430 -5.04 -11.21 23.49
C GLN A 430 -6.17 -10.52 24.27
N THR A 431 -7.34 -10.31 23.65
CA THR A 431 -8.52 -9.77 24.33
C THR A 431 -8.93 -10.64 25.53
N LYS A 432 -8.79 -11.97 25.46
CA LYS A 432 -9.08 -12.83 26.61
C LYS A 432 -8.07 -12.66 27.76
N LYS A 433 -6.76 -12.58 27.48
CA LYS A 433 -5.73 -12.28 28.48
C LYS A 433 -6.01 -10.96 29.19
N GLU A 434 -6.32 -9.92 28.42
CA GLU A 434 -6.66 -8.59 28.93
C GLU A 434 -7.90 -8.63 29.84
N MET A 435 -8.96 -9.34 29.45
CA MET A 435 -10.12 -9.56 30.30
C MET A 435 -9.79 -10.33 31.59
N GLU A 436 -8.81 -11.23 31.58
CA GLU A 436 -8.32 -11.95 32.78
C GLU A 436 -7.45 -11.04 33.67
N LEU A 437 -6.65 -10.13 33.07
CA LEU A 437 -5.88 -9.10 33.76
C LEU A 437 -6.79 -8.06 34.44
N GLU A 438 -7.81 -7.54 33.74
CA GLU A 438 -8.81 -6.61 34.29
C GLU A 438 -9.53 -7.20 35.51
N GLN A 439 -9.80 -8.52 35.49
CA GLN A 439 -10.48 -9.23 36.58
C GLN A 439 -9.56 -9.54 37.78
N CYS A 440 -8.25 -9.71 37.57
CA CYS A 440 -7.33 -10.22 38.59
C CYS A 440 -5.94 -9.51 38.62
N PRO A 441 -5.86 -8.16 38.59
CA PRO A 441 -4.61 -7.44 38.33
C PRO A 441 -3.53 -7.69 39.40
N ILE A 442 -3.92 -7.92 40.66
CA ILE A 442 -2.99 -8.18 41.77
C ILE A 442 -2.37 -9.59 41.71
N LEU A 443 -2.99 -10.54 40.99
CA LEU A 443 -2.56 -11.93 40.93
C LEU A 443 -1.64 -12.25 39.73
N LEU A 444 -1.76 -11.51 38.63
CA LEU A 444 -0.93 -11.73 37.43
C LEU A 444 0.35 -10.86 37.42
N GLY A 445 0.35 -9.71 38.10
CA GLY A 445 1.50 -8.81 38.15
C GLY A 445 1.58 -7.84 36.96
N GLU A 446 2.77 -7.28 36.72
CA GLU A 446 3.05 -6.46 35.54
C GLU A 446 3.32 -7.38 34.32
N GLU A 447 2.82 -7.03 33.14
CA GLU A 447 3.05 -7.84 31.93
C GLU A 447 4.46 -7.60 31.37
N GLU A 448 5.22 -8.69 31.16
CA GLU A 448 6.51 -8.66 30.47
C GLU A 448 6.30 -8.45 28.95
N VAL A 449 6.21 -7.19 28.53
CA VAL A 449 6.06 -6.81 27.12
C VAL A 449 7.40 -6.95 26.38
N GLU A 450 7.45 -7.80 25.35
CA GLU A 450 8.62 -7.94 24.47
C GLU A 450 8.95 -6.64 23.74
N GLU A 451 10.20 -6.16 23.85
CA GLU A 451 10.67 -4.94 23.17
C GLU A 451 10.92 -5.16 21.67
N THR A 452 9.85 -5.37 20.92
CA THR A 452 9.91 -5.50 19.46
C THR A 452 10.12 -4.13 18.78
N PRO A 453 10.64 -4.08 17.53
CA PRO A 453 10.65 -2.86 16.72
C PRO A 453 9.27 -2.19 16.57
N CYS A 454 8.20 -3.00 16.56
CA CYS A 454 6.83 -2.50 16.49
C CYS A 454 6.41 -1.82 17.81
N GLU A 455 6.79 -2.39 18.95
CA GLU A 455 6.54 -1.82 20.27
C GLU A 455 7.33 -0.52 20.48
N CYS A 456 8.61 -0.50 20.13
CA CYS A 456 9.44 0.71 20.23
C CYS A 456 8.86 1.87 19.41
N LEU A 457 8.39 1.58 18.18
CA LEU A 457 7.72 2.58 17.35
C LEU A 457 6.36 3.00 17.92
N TYR A 458 5.53 2.06 18.38
CA TYR A 458 4.23 2.37 18.97
C TYR A 458 4.36 3.25 20.22
N ARG A 459 5.28 2.89 21.13
CA ARG A 459 5.61 3.63 22.35
C ARG A 459 6.03 5.07 22.05
N ALA A 460 6.91 5.28 21.07
CA ALA A 460 7.30 6.61 20.62
C ALA A 460 6.16 7.38 19.93
N MET A 461 5.26 6.70 19.21
CA MET A 461 4.14 7.36 18.54
C MET A 461 2.96 7.68 19.47
N LEU A 462 2.77 6.92 20.56
CA LEU A 462 1.52 6.79 21.34
C LEU A 462 0.78 8.11 21.58
N LEU A 463 1.43 9.10 22.20
CA LEU A 463 0.83 10.39 22.55
C LEU A 463 0.37 11.21 21.34
N ASN A 464 0.93 10.94 20.16
CA ASN A 464 0.72 11.69 18.93
C ASN A 464 0.03 10.88 17.81
N ILE A 465 -0.34 9.61 18.03
CA ILE A 465 -1.12 8.79 17.08
C ILE A 465 -2.32 9.55 16.47
N PRO A 466 -3.16 10.29 17.23
CA PRO A 466 -4.26 11.04 16.65
C PRO A 466 -3.77 12.09 15.62
N HIS A 467 -2.68 12.79 15.93
CA HIS A 467 -2.09 13.80 15.06
C HIS A 467 -1.48 13.17 13.80
N TYR A 468 -0.76 12.06 13.92
CA TYR A 468 -0.19 11.34 12.77
C TYR A 468 -1.27 10.80 11.83
N MET A 469 -2.32 10.16 12.38
CA MET A 469 -3.43 9.64 11.57
C MET A 469 -4.18 10.76 10.84
N ILE A 470 -4.49 11.87 11.52
CA ILE A 470 -5.12 13.05 10.90
C ILE A 470 -4.21 13.67 9.83
N ALA A 471 -2.88 13.75 10.06
CA ALA A 471 -1.94 14.31 9.10
C ALA A 471 -1.85 13.47 7.81
N LEU A 472 -1.70 12.14 7.93
CA LEU A 472 -1.72 11.22 6.80
C LEU A 472 -3.03 11.33 6.00
N LEU A 473 -4.19 11.35 6.66
CA LEU A 473 -5.48 11.45 5.99
C LEU A 473 -5.72 12.82 5.33
N LYS A 474 -5.21 13.91 5.89
CA LYS A 474 -5.22 15.24 5.25
C LYS A 474 -4.41 15.25 3.95
N ILE A 475 -3.21 14.63 3.95
CA ILE A 475 -2.39 14.51 2.73
C ILE A 475 -3.08 13.64 1.69
N LEU A 476 -3.64 12.49 2.10
CA LEU A 476 -4.37 11.58 1.23
C LEU A 476 -5.61 12.25 0.60
N LEU A 477 -6.30 13.14 1.34
CA LEU A 477 -7.41 13.94 0.82
C LEU A 477 -6.96 15.00 -0.21
N ALA A 478 -5.83 15.67 0.00
CA ALA A 478 -5.26 16.63 -0.96
C ALA A 478 -4.74 15.94 -2.23
N ALA A 479 -4.24 14.71 -2.10
CA ALA A 479 -3.79 13.88 -3.22
C ALA A 479 -4.94 13.19 -3.99
N ALA A 480 -6.17 13.20 -3.46
CA ALA A 480 -7.31 12.61 -4.16
C ALA A 480 -7.56 13.31 -5.52
N PRO A 481 -7.72 12.59 -6.65
CA PRO A 481 -7.95 13.20 -7.97
C PRO A 481 -9.32 13.88 -8.10
N THR A 482 -10.20 13.69 -7.12
CA THR A 482 -11.47 14.41 -6.97
C THR A 482 -11.39 15.58 -5.96
N SER A 483 -10.19 16.05 -5.61
CA SER A 483 -10.00 17.33 -4.91
C SER A 483 -10.22 18.49 -5.88
N LYS A 484 -10.74 19.62 -5.38
CA LYS A 484 -10.81 20.87 -6.16
C LYS A 484 -9.78 21.82 -5.57
N ALA A 485 -9.03 22.55 -6.38
CA ALA A 485 -7.96 23.45 -5.91
C ALA A 485 -8.41 24.60 -4.96
N LYS A 486 -9.71 24.73 -4.66
CA LYS A 486 -10.27 25.63 -3.62
C LYS A 486 -10.58 24.93 -2.27
N THR A 487 -10.38 23.62 -2.16
CA THR A 487 -10.61 22.83 -0.92
C THR A 487 -9.34 22.28 -0.29
N ASP A 488 -8.19 22.44 -0.95
CA ASP A 488 -6.93 21.82 -0.54
C ASP A 488 -6.29 22.65 0.58
N SER A 489 -6.54 22.24 1.83
CA SER A 489 -6.05 22.92 3.04
C SER A 489 -4.52 22.91 3.23
N ILE A 490 -3.79 22.19 2.38
CA ILE A 490 -2.33 22.03 2.40
C ILE A 490 -1.85 21.97 0.94
N ASN A 491 -0.79 22.70 0.59
CA ASN A 491 -0.17 22.62 -0.72
C ASN A 491 0.85 21.47 -0.79
N ILE A 492 0.43 20.31 -1.30
CA ILE A 492 1.33 19.16 -1.54
C ILE A 492 2.25 19.34 -2.76
N LEU A 493 1.98 20.30 -3.65
CA LEU A 493 2.63 20.40 -4.97
C LEU A 493 3.94 21.23 -4.99
N ALA A 494 4.40 21.72 -3.85
CA ALA A 494 5.67 22.47 -3.75
C ALA A 494 6.89 21.68 -4.28
N ASP A 495 6.81 20.35 -4.26
CA ASP A 495 7.83 19.39 -4.75
C ASP A 495 7.80 19.10 -6.26
N VAL A 496 6.93 19.77 -7.00
CA VAL A 496 6.78 19.59 -8.45
C VAL A 496 6.82 20.93 -9.18
N LEU A 497 6.33 21.99 -8.53
CA LEU A 497 6.27 23.33 -9.12
C LEU A 497 7.68 23.91 -9.35
N PRO A 498 8.05 24.22 -10.61
CA PRO A 498 9.29 24.92 -10.91
C PRO A 498 9.26 26.37 -10.40
N GLU A 499 10.43 27.01 -10.33
CA GLU A 499 10.56 28.43 -9.97
C GLU A 499 10.02 29.36 -11.07
N GLU A 500 10.24 29.01 -12.34
CA GLU A 500 9.61 29.65 -13.50
C GLU A 500 8.49 28.76 -14.06
N MET A 501 7.28 29.30 -14.20
CA MET A 501 6.13 28.55 -14.72
C MET A 501 6.26 28.30 -16.24
N PRO A 502 5.91 27.09 -16.74
CA PRO A 502 6.13 26.71 -18.13
C PRO A 502 5.36 27.60 -19.11
N ILE A 503 6.06 28.10 -20.11
CA ILE A 503 5.51 29.03 -21.12
C ILE A 503 4.95 28.27 -22.32
N THR A 504 5.49 27.09 -22.65
CA THR A 504 5.00 26.27 -23.77
C THR A 504 3.93 25.28 -23.36
N VAL A 505 3.08 24.91 -24.33
CA VAL A 505 2.05 23.87 -24.16
C VAL A 505 2.67 22.50 -23.80
N LEU A 506 3.85 22.19 -24.34
CA LEU A 506 4.53 20.92 -24.10
C LEU A 506 5.06 20.81 -22.66
N GLU A 507 5.71 21.85 -22.15
CA GLU A 507 6.20 21.88 -20.76
C GLU A 507 5.03 21.92 -19.77
N SER A 508 3.95 22.64 -20.09
CA SER A 508 2.72 22.65 -19.31
C SER A 508 2.06 21.26 -19.25
N MET A 509 2.08 20.51 -20.36
CA MET A 509 1.63 19.11 -20.39
C MET A 509 2.56 18.18 -19.58
N LYS A 510 3.90 18.33 -19.69
CA LYS A 510 4.89 17.59 -18.87
C LYS A 510 4.64 17.82 -17.38
N LEU A 511 4.42 19.08 -16.97
CA LEU A 511 4.10 19.45 -15.59
C LEU A 511 2.75 18.87 -15.12
N GLY A 512 1.72 18.88 -15.97
CA GLY A 512 0.41 18.29 -15.65
C GLY A 512 0.47 16.77 -15.41
N ILE A 513 1.31 16.06 -16.17
CA ILE A 513 1.56 14.63 -15.97
C ILE A 513 2.33 14.40 -14.66
N ASP A 514 3.39 15.16 -14.39
CA ASP A 514 4.20 15.03 -13.17
C ASP A 514 3.42 15.35 -11.89
N VAL A 515 2.50 16.33 -11.94
CA VAL A 515 1.57 16.65 -10.85
C VAL A 515 0.60 15.50 -10.55
N ASN A 516 0.04 14.84 -11.58
CA ASN A 516 -0.81 13.67 -11.39
C ASN A 516 -0.01 12.50 -10.81
N ARG A 517 1.14 12.18 -11.41
CA ARG A 517 2.09 11.15 -10.95
C ARG A 517 2.49 11.34 -9.49
N HIS A 518 2.82 12.58 -9.09
CA HIS A 518 3.13 12.93 -7.72
C HIS A 518 1.96 12.64 -6.75
N LYS A 519 0.71 12.98 -7.13
CA LYS A 519 -0.47 12.62 -6.34
C LYS A 519 -0.64 11.11 -6.22
N GLU A 520 -0.43 10.35 -7.29
CA GLU A 520 -0.53 8.89 -7.29
C GLU A 520 0.51 8.22 -6.38
N ILE A 521 1.77 8.68 -6.43
CA ILE A 521 2.84 8.21 -5.53
C ILE A 521 2.49 8.51 -4.07
N ILE A 522 1.96 9.70 -3.75
CA ILE A 522 1.51 10.02 -2.39
C ILE A 522 0.35 9.11 -1.95
N VAL A 523 -0.63 8.84 -2.82
CA VAL A 523 -1.74 7.92 -2.51
C VAL A 523 -1.21 6.50 -2.25
N LYS A 524 -0.36 5.95 -3.11
CA LYS A 524 0.34 4.65 -2.92
C LYS A 524 1.02 4.61 -1.56
N THR A 525 1.86 5.60 -1.28
CA THR A 525 2.75 5.62 -0.12
C THR A 525 1.99 5.77 1.20
N VAL A 526 1.02 6.69 1.29
CA VAL A 526 0.20 6.87 2.51
C VAL A 526 -0.66 5.63 2.76
N SER A 527 -1.24 5.03 1.72
CA SER A 527 -1.99 3.77 1.86
C SER A 527 -1.10 2.63 2.34
N ALA A 528 0.13 2.50 1.83
CA ALA A 528 1.07 1.48 2.26
C ALA A 528 1.50 1.66 3.73
N ILE A 529 1.82 2.88 4.16
CA ILE A 529 2.12 3.20 5.57
C ILE A 529 0.97 2.78 6.48
N LEU A 530 -0.27 3.20 6.16
CA LEU A 530 -1.45 2.87 6.96
C LEU A 530 -1.70 1.36 7.02
N LEU A 531 -1.57 0.64 5.90
CA LEU A 531 -1.77 -0.81 5.84
C LEU A 531 -0.69 -1.59 6.60
N LEU A 532 0.58 -1.18 6.53
CA LEU A 532 1.67 -1.80 7.27
C LEU A 532 1.49 -1.59 8.78
N LEU A 533 1.21 -0.36 9.22
CA LEU A 533 0.92 -0.07 10.64
C LEU A 533 -0.29 -0.88 11.15
N LEU A 534 -1.40 -0.90 10.42
CA LEU A 534 -2.61 -1.64 10.83
C LEU A 534 -2.34 -3.15 10.94
N LYS A 535 -1.53 -3.74 10.05
CA LYS A 535 -1.19 -5.16 10.13
C LYS A 535 -0.19 -5.47 11.25
N HIS A 536 0.87 -4.68 11.39
CA HIS A 536 1.92 -4.90 12.39
C HIS A 536 1.43 -4.64 13.82
N LEU A 537 0.73 -3.53 14.08
CA LEU A 537 0.13 -3.27 15.40
C LEU A 537 -0.87 -4.37 15.79
N LYS A 538 -1.65 -4.90 14.84
CA LYS A 538 -2.59 -6.01 15.11
C LYS A 538 -1.90 -7.34 15.43
N LEU A 539 -0.67 -7.54 14.94
CA LEU A 539 0.15 -8.69 15.30
C LEU A 539 0.88 -8.46 16.64
N ASN A 540 1.25 -7.21 16.95
CA ASN A 540 1.84 -6.84 18.23
C ASN A 540 0.80 -6.96 19.35
N HIS A 541 -0.20 -6.06 19.41
CA HIS A 541 -1.31 -6.17 20.35
C HIS A 541 -2.64 -5.61 19.81
N ILE A 542 -3.75 -6.31 20.06
CA ILE A 542 -5.08 -5.98 19.52
C ILE A 542 -5.55 -4.55 19.89
N TYR A 543 -5.32 -4.09 21.12
CA TYR A 543 -5.73 -2.75 21.52
C TYR A 543 -4.90 -1.62 20.89
N GLN A 544 -3.64 -1.89 20.49
CA GLN A 544 -2.84 -0.93 19.72
C GLN A 544 -3.43 -0.70 18.33
N PHE A 545 -3.88 -1.79 17.69
CA PHE A 545 -4.64 -1.74 16.44
C PHE A 545 -6.00 -1.04 16.62
N GLU A 546 -6.72 -1.34 17.70
CA GLU A 546 -8.03 -0.74 17.97
C GLU A 546 -7.93 0.78 18.19
N PHE A 547 -7.00 1.24 19.03
CA PHE A 547 -6.74 2.65 19.29
C PHE A 547 -6.42 3.43 18.01
N MET A 548 -5.51 2.91 17.17
CA MET A 548 -5.20 3.56 15.90
C MET A 548 -6.38 3.52 14.92
N SER A 549 -7.13 2.42 14.87
CA SER A 549 -8.32 2.27 14.01
C SER A 549 -9.44 3.22 14.42
N GLN A 550 -9.66 3.41 15.71
CA GLN A 550 -10.63 4.36 16.27
C GLN A 550 -10.32 5.78 15.81
N HIS A 551 -9.05 6.20 15.87
CA HIS A 551 -8.63 7.52 15.38
C HIS A 551 -8.76 7.68 13.86
N LEU A 552 -8.51 6.62 13.06
CA LEU A 552 -8.79 6.63 11.61
C LEU A 552 -10.29 6.80 11.31
N VAL A 553 -11.17 6.11 12.05
CA VAL A 553 -12.64 6.24 11.91
C VAL A 553 -13.10 7.65 12.29
N PHE A 554 -12.66 8.18 13.43
CA PHE A 554 -12.97 9.55 13.86
C PHE A 554 -12.46 10.62 12.88
N ALA A 555 -11.33 10.37 12.21
CA ALA A 555 -10.79 11.23 11.16
C ALA A 555 -11.47 11.06 9.79
N ASN A 556 -12.61 10.35 9.70
CA ASN A 556 -13.40 10.12 8.49
C ASN A 556 -12.65 9.33 7.38
N CYS A 557 -11.79 8.39 7.76
CA CYS A 557 -11.07 7.53 6.81
C CYS A 557 -12.02 6.72 5.89
N ILE A 558 -13.13 6.19 6.42
CA ILE A 558 -14.07 5.36 5.63
C ILE A 558 -14.72 6.15 4.47
N PRO A 559 -15.33 7.33 4.67
CA PRO A 559 -15.75 8.20 3.56
C PRO A 559 -14.64 8.54 2.56
N LEU A 560 -13.40 8.74 3.03
CA LEU A 560 -12.27 9.03 2.14
C LEU A 560 -11.92 7.83 1.25
N ILE A 561 -11.86 6.62 1.81
CA ILE A 561 -11.64 5.37 1.06
C ILE A 561 -12.75 5.14 0.03
N LEU A 562 -14.03 5.38 0.39
CA LEU A 562 -15.15 5.31 -0.56
C LEU A 562 -15.03 6.34 -1.69
N LYS A 563 -14.47 7.54 -1.42
CA LYS A 563 -14.16 8.56 -2.43
C LYS A 563 -12.99 8.16 -3.37
N PHE A 564 -12.18 7.17 -2.99
CA PHE A 564 -11.20 6.52 -3.87
C PHE A 564 -11.81 5.38 -4.69
N PHE A 565 -12.61 4.49 -4.08
CA PHE A 565 -13.26 3.40 -4.84
C PHE A 565 -14.33 3.90 -5.82
N ASN A 566 -15.00 5.02 -5.56
CA ASN A 566 -15.97 5.64 -6.48
C ASN A 566 -15.30 6.47 -7.61
N GLN A 567 -14.11 6.06 -8.04
CA GLN A 567 -13.40 6.63 -9.19
C GLN A 567 -13.45 5.62 -10.34
N ASN A 568 -13.17 6.04 -11.57
CA ASN A 568 -13.08 5.11 -12.69
C ASN A 568 -11.76 4.32 -12.59
N ILE A 569 -11.79 3.25 -11.78
CA ILE A 569 -10.67 2.34 -11.53
C ILE A 569 -10.05 1.82 -12.83
N MET A 570 -10.87 1.55 -13.86
CA MET A 570 -10.37 1.10 -15.16
C MET A 570 -9.50 2.18 -15.83
N SER A 571 -9.93 3.45 -15.79
CA SER A 571 -9.12 4.57 -16.31
C SER A 571 -7.83 4.81 -15.52
N TYR A 572 -7.87 4.58 -14.21
CA TYR A 572 -6.70 4.69 -13.31
C TYR A 572 -5.65 3.61 -13.61
N ILE A 573 -6.07 2.34 -13.67
CA ILE A 573 -5.19 1.21 -14.02
C ILE A 573 -4.67 1.35 -15.46
N CYS A 574 -5.54 1.76 -16.40
CA CYS A 574 -5.11 2.03 -17.78
C CYS A 574 -4.18 3.24 -17.89
N ALA A 575 -4.18 4.18 -16.95
CA ALA A 575 -3.20 5.26 -16.91
C ALA A 575 -1.85 4.73 -16.42
N LYS A 576 -1.79 4.11 -15.23
CA LYS A 576 -0.53 3.57 -14.67
C LYS A 576 0.21 2.69 -15.70
N ASN A 577 -0.52 1.79 -16.35
CA ASN A 577 0.05 0.79 -17.27
C ASN A 577 0.20 1.30 -18.72
N ARG A 578 0.14 2.61 -18.97
CA ARG A 578 0.43 3.25 -20.27
C ARG A 578 1.60 4.24 -20.23
N TRP A 579 2.14 4.51 -19.03
CA TRP A 579 3.21 5.49 -18.82
C TRP A 579 4.45 4.85 -18.18
N GLU A 580 4.77 3.61 -18.57
CA GLU A 580 6.09 3.02 -18.37
C GLU A 580 7.08 3.70 -19.34
N TRP A 581 7.94 4.57 -18.79
CA TRP A 581 9.06 5.25 -19.46
C TRP A 581 10.16 5.54 -18.42
#